data_AF-A0A6J3HZN5-F1
#
_entry.id   AF-A0A6J3HZN5-F1
#
_cell.length_a   1.000
_cell.length_b   1.000
_cell.length_c   1.000
_cell.angle_alpha   90.00
_cell.angle_beta   90.00
_cell.angle_gamma   90.00
#
_symmetry.space_group_name_H-M   'P 1'
#
loop_
_entity.id
_entity.type
_entity.pdbx_description
1 polymer ?
#
loop_
_entity_poly.entity_id
_entity_poly.type
_entity_poly.pdbx_seq_one_letter_code
_entity_poly.pdbx_strand_id
1 'polypeptide(L)'
;MASLRAERAGDPLLPTTRAGRPAALRLLLLLGAVLKHQETLAQPLPTTSTPGSEVKTVENYEAVVQLCWNYYKYQMDSIEKDWCDWAVISRPYSTLRDCLEHSAEEFDLGFPNPLAERIIFETHQIHFANCSLVQPTFSDPPEDVLLAMIIAPICLIPFLITLVVWRSKDSEAQA
;
A
#
# COMPACT_ATOMS: atom_id res chain seq x y z
N MET A 1 62.97 -42.62 -5.02
CA MET A 1 62.57 -44.00 -4.74
C MET A 1 62.46 -44.17 -3.23
N ALA A 2 61.25 -44.47 -2.73
CA ALA A 2 60.88 -45.04 -1.42
C ALA A 2 59.39 -44.67 -1.20
N SER A 3 58.46 -45.45 -1.73
CA SER A 3 57.80 -46.61 -1.12
C SER A 3 56.89 -46.27 0.06
N LEU A 4 55.61 -46.59 -0.14
CA LEU A 4 54.42 -46.43 0.69
C LEU A 4 54.55 -47.06 2.09
N ARG A 5 53.86 -46.46 3.06
CA ARG A 5 53.20 -47.21 4.14
C ARG A 5 51.91 -46.50 4.56
N ALA A 6 50.80 -47.22 4.39
CA ALA A 6 49.48 -46.86 4.90
C ALA A 6 49.36 -47.30 6.37
N GLU A 7 48.68 -46.51 7.18
CA GLU A 7 48.13 -46.91 8.49
C GLU A 7 46.82 -46.15 8.70
N ARG A 8 45.79 -46.90 9.07
CA ARG A 8 44.41 -46.44 9.33
C ARG A 8 44.33 -45.87 10.74
N ALA A 9 43.60 -44.78 10.94
CA ALA A 9 43.00 -44.48 12.24
C ALA A 9 41.82 -43.49 12.12
N GLY A 10 40.64 -43.96 12.51
CA GLY A 10 39.65 -43.18 13.29
C GLY A 10 38.68 -42.27 12.52
N ASP A 11 37.51 -42.81 12.17
CA ASP A 11 36.28 -42.04 11.97
C ASP A 11 35.78 -41.44 13.30
N PRO A 12 35.48 -40.14 13.40
CA PRO A 12 34.62 -39.61 14.44
C PRO A 12 33.18 -39.53 13.92
N LEU A 13 32.28 -40.28 14.55
CA LEU A 13 30.83 -40.18 14.37
C LEU A 13 30.36 -38.73 14.59
N LEU A 14 29.76 -38.14 13.55
CA LEU A 14 28.96 -36.93 13.67
C LEU A 14 27.61 -37.26 14.33
N PRO A 15 27.15 -36.49 15.33
CA PRO A 15 25.83 -36.69 15.92
C PRO A 15 24.75 -36.32 14.91
N THR A 16 23.94 -37.30 14.53
CA THR A 16 22.75 -37.13 13.71
C THR A 16 21.68 -36.43 14.54
N THR A 17 21.54 -35.12 14.39
CA THR A 17 20.34 -34.42 14.87
C THR A 17 19.18 -34.77 13.95
N ARG A 18 18.24 -35.55 14.51
CA ARG A 18 16.99 -35.96 13.88
C ARG A 18 16.16 -34.70 13.58
N ALA A 19 16.22 -34.23 12.33
CA ALA A 19 15.42 -33.13 11.81
C ALA A 19 13.93 -33.52 11.82
N GLY A 20 13.24 -33.25 12.93
CA GLY A 20 11.80 -33.27 12.98
C GLY A 20 11.26 -32.00 12.31
N ARG A 21 10.76 -32.12 11.07
CA ARG A 21 9.55 -31.43 10.53
C ARG A 21 9.51 -31.44 8.99
N PRO A 22 8.97 -32.49 8.36
CA PRO A 22 8.58 -32.42 6.94
C PRO A 22 7.24 -31.67 6.73
N ALA A 23 6.51 -31.34 7.80
CA ALA A 23 5.20 -30.70 7.68
C ALA A 23 5.27 -29.21 7.30
N ALA A 24 6.23 -28.45 7.85
CA ALA A 24 6.37 -27.02 7.55
C ALA A 24 6.81 -26.77 6.09
N LEU A 25 7.73 -27.60 5.58
CA LEU A 25 8.14 -27.58 4.18
C LEU A 25 6.98 -27.94 3.23
N ARG A 26 6.16 -28.94 3.59
CA ARG A 26 4.95 -29.26 2.82
C ARG A 26 3.91 -28.15 2.86
N LEU A 27 3.72 -27.49 4.00
CA LEU A 27 2.81 -26.36 4.12
C LEU A 27 3.28 -25.15 3.30
N LEU A 28 4.59 -24.85 3.32
CA LEU A 28 5.19 -23.78 2.49
C LEU A 28 5.08 -24.08 0.99
N LEU A 29 5.27 -25.34 0.58
CA LEU A 29 5.06 -25.77 -0.81
C LEU A 29 3.59 -25.66 -1.25
N LEU A 30 2.65 -25.98 -0.35
CA LEU A 30 1.22 -25.83 -0.61
C LEU A 30 0.81 -24.35 -0.68
N LEU A 31 1.30 -23.50 0.22
CA LEU A 31 1.09 -22.04 0.18
C LEU A 31 1.68 -21.43 -1.10
N GLY A 32 2.88 -21.86 -1.51
CA GLY A 32 3.49 -21.44 -2.77
C GLY A 32 2.71 -21.89 -4.01
N ALA A 33 2.12 -23.09 -3.98
CA ALA A 33 1.26 -23.58 -5.06
C ALA A 33 -0.09 -22.84 -5.13
N VAL A 34 -0.67 -22.48 -3.98
CA VAL A 34 -1.91 -21.69 -3.90
C VAL A 34 -1.67 -20.25 -4.39
N LEU A 35 -0.55 -19.62 -4.01
CA LEU A 35 -0.15 -18.29 -4.49
C LEU A 35 0.04 -18.29 -6.02
N LYS A 36 0.73 -19.28 -6.58
CA LYS A 36 0.91 -19.42 -8.05
C LYS A 36 -0.42 -19.63 -8.80
N HIS A 37 -1.35 -20.37 -8.20
CA HIS A 37 -2.66 -20.60 -8.81
C HIS A 37 -3.50 -19.32 -8.86
N GLN A 38 -3.38 -18.48 -7.83
CA GLN A 38 -4.11 -17.21 -7.74
C GLN A 38 -3.58 -16.17 -8.74
N GLU A 39 -2.26 -16.16 -9.00
CA GLU A 39 -1.66 -15.35 -10.08
C GLU A 39 -2.07 -15.80 -11.49
N THR A 40 -2.46 -17.08 -11.67
CA THR A 40 -2.88 -17.61 -12.98
C THR A 40 -4.36 -17.32 -13.30
N LEU A 41 -5.17 -16.97 -12.29
CA LEU A 41 -6.60 -16.65 -12.46
C LEU A 41 -6.87 -15.17 -12.78
N ALA A 42 -5.82 -14.35 -12.82
CA ALA A 42 -5.87 -12.97 -13.32
C ALA A 42 -5.45 -12.88 -14.81
N GLN A 43 -5.76 -13.90 -15.62
CA GLN A 43 -5.62 -13.79 -17.07
C GLN A 43 -6.80 -13.00 -17.67
N PRO A 44 -6.55 -12.03 -18.57
CA PRO A 44 -7.61 -11.37 -19.32
C PRO A 44 -8.39 -12.41 -20.13
N LEU A 45 -9.71 -12.28 -20.10
CA LEU A 45 -10.64 -12.99 -20.98
C LEU A 45 -10.16 -12.85 -22.44
N PRO A 46 -10.05 -13.94 -23.23
CA PRO A 46 -9.70 -13.83 -24.63
C PRO A 46 -10.93 -13.32 -25.40
N THR A 47 -11.02 -12.01 -25.59
CA THR A 47 -11.95 -11.43 -26.55
C THR A 47 -11.43 -11.76 -27.95
N THR A 48 -12.21 -12.54 -28.70
CA THR A 48 -12.01 -12.78 -30.13
C THR A 48 -11.94 -11.44 -30.86
N SER A 49 -10.73 -10.98 -31.17
CA SER A 49 -10.47 -9.71 -31.85
C SER A 49 -10.95 -9.79 -33.30
N THR A 50 -11.98 -9.01 -33.63
CA THR A 50 -12.32 -8.70 -35.02
C THR A 50 -11.51 -7.46 -35.43
N PRO A 51 -10.53 -7.55 -36.35
CA PRO A 51 -9.48 -6.54 -36.53
C PRO A 51 -9.89 -5.18 -37.13
N GLY A 52 -11.18 -4.89 -37.27
CA GLY A 52 -11.69 -3.68 -37.94
C GLY A 52 -12.26 -2.60 -37.02
N SER A 53 -12.62 -2.95 -35.78
CA SER A 53 -13.34 -2.06 -34.86
C SER A 53 -12.45 -1.45 -33.79
N GLU A 54 -11.44 -2.17 -33.30
CA GLU A 54 -10.60 -1.75 -32.18
C GLU A 54 -9.75 -0.50 -32.49
N VAL A 55 -9.17 -0.40 -33.68
CA VAL A 55 -8.31 0.74 -34.05
C VAL A 55 -9.09 2.06 -34.11
N LYS A 56 -10.34 2.02 -34.60
CA LYS A 56 -11.19 3.21 -34.72
C LYS A 56 -11.72 3.67 -33.36
N THR A 57 -11.94 2.75 -32.43
CA THR A 57 -12.38 3.04 -31.06
C THR A 57 -11.26 3.67 -30.24
N VAL A 58 -10.00 3.24 -30.42
CA VAL A 58 -8.83 3.78 -29.70
C VAL A 58 -8.49 5.21 -30.12
N GLU A 59 -8.50 5.52 -31.42
CA GLU A 59 -8.28 6.90 -31.90
C GLU A 59 -9.37 7.87 -31.40
N ASN A 60 -10.61 7.40 -31.32
CA ASN A 60 -11.72 8.18 -30.80
C ASN A 60 -11.64 8.36 -29.27
N TYR A 61 -11.17 7.34 -28.54
CA TYR A 61 -10.92 7.44 -27.10
C TYR A 61 -9.84 8.47 -26.76
N GLU A 62 -8.72 8.47 -27.49
CA GLU A 62 -7.65 9.44 -27.28
C GLU A 62 -8.13 10.88 -27.48
N ALA A 63 -8.93 11.13 -28.53
CA ALA A 63 -9.49 12.45 -28.78
C ALA A 63 -10.38 12.94 -27.62
N VAL A 64 -11.23 12.07 -27.06
CA VAL A 64 -12.09 12.40 -25.91
C VAL A 64 -11.26 12.68 -24.66
N VAL A 65 -10.25 11.85 -24.37
CA VAL A 65 -9.35 12.08 -23.24
C VAL A 65 -8.59 13.41 -23.37
N GLN A 66 -8.16 13.77 -24.59
CA GLN A 66 -7.55 15.08 -24.83
C GLN A 66 -8.49 16.24 -24.56
N LEU A 67 -9.81 16.10 -24.80
CA LEU A 67 -10.80 17.11 -24.41
C LEU A 67 -10.90 17.26 -22.89
N CYS A 68 -10.92 16.14 -22.14
CA CYS A 68 -10.87 16.17 -20.67
C CYS A 68 -9.64 16.95 -20.18
N TRP A 69 -8.48 16.68 -20.77
CA TRP A 69 -7.23 17.31 -20.40
C TRP A 69 -7.19 18.81 -20.71
N ASN A 70 -7.66 19.20 -21.89
CA ASN A 70 -7.73 20.62 -22.28
C ASN A 70 -8.68 21.41 -21.39
N TYR A 71 -9.83 20.82 -21.03
CA TYR A 71 -10.77 21.45 -20.10
C TYR A 71 -10.17 21.63 -18.70
N TYR A 72 -9.42 20.64 -18.22
CA TYR A 72 -8.68 20.75 -16.97
C TYR A 72 -7.64 21.87 -17.01
N LYS A 73 -6.79 21.91 -18.04
CA LYS A 73 -5.78 22.96 -18.22
C LYS A 73 -6.40 24.35 -18.20
N TYR A 74 -7.49 24.54 -18.94
CA TYR A 74 -8.23 25.81 -18.96
C TYR A 74 -8.66 26.26 -17.55
N GLN A 75 -9.11 25.33 -16.71
CA GLN A 75 -9.44 25.66 -15.32
C GLN A 75 -8.17 26.00 -14.50
N MET A 76 -7.11 25.21 -14.65
CA MET A 76 -5.86 25.39 -13.91
C MET A 76 -5.09 26.66 -14.26
N ASP A 77 -5.19 27.15 -15.49
CA ASP A 77 -4.53 28.39 -15.95
C ASP A 77 -4.98 29.61 -15.13
N SER A 78 -6.23 29.62 -14.66
CA SER A 78 -6.77 30.72 -13.85
C SER A 78 -6.31 30.73 -12.39
N ILE A 79 -5.70 29.63 -11.91
CA ILE A 79 -5.33 29.41 -10.50
C ILE A 79 -3.85 29.03 -10.34
N GLU A 80 -2.98 29.47 -11.25
CA GLU A 80 -1.54 29.16 -11.25
C GLU A 80 -0.85 29.39 -9.89
N LYS A 81 -1.23 30.46 -9.19
CA LYS A 81 -0.66 30.82 -7.90
C LYS A 81 -1.05 29.88 -6.76
N ASP A 82 -2.16 29.16 -6.93
CA ASP A 82 -2.79 28.35 -5.90
C ASP A 82 -2.73 26.86 -6.22
N TRP A 83 -1.88 26.43 -7.16
CA TRP A 83 -1.74 25.02 -7.55
C TRP A 83 -1.40 24.07 -6.39
N CYS A 84 -0.77 24.57 -5.33
CA CYS A 84 -0.42 23.77 -4.15
C CYS A 84 -1.49 23.79 -3.04
N ASP A 85 -2.61 24.47 -3.23
CA ASP A 85 -3.74 24.45 -2.31
C ASP A 85 -4.77 23.41 -2.75
N TRP A 86 -4.82 22.27 -2.06
CA TRP A 86 -5.79 21.20 -2.33
C TRP A 86 -7.24 21.68 -2.26
N ALA A 87 -7.57 22.65 -1.39
CA ALA A 87 -8.93 23.17 -1.29
C ALA A 87 -9.37 23.85 -2.60
N VAL A 88 -8.43 24.50 -3.29
CA VAL A 88 -8.65 25.16 -4.59
C VAL A 88 -8.65 24.15 -5.74
N ILE A 89 -7.64 23.27 -5.80
CA ILE A 89 -7.46 22.37 -6.95
C ILE A 89 -8.32 21.09 -6.91
N SER A 90 -8.92 20.74 -5.76
CA SER A 90 -9.69 19.50 -5.60
C SER A 90 -10.83 19.36 -6.61
N ARG A 91 -11.49 20.48 -6.95
CA ARG A 91 -12.59 20.51 -7.93
C ARG A 91 -12.11 20.21 -9.35
N PRO A 92 -11.21 21.00 -9.97
CA PRO A 92 -10.76 20.71 -11.33
C PRO A 92 -10.09 19.33 -11.43
N TYR A 93 -9.32 18.92 -10.41
CA TYR A 93 -8.69 17.59 -10.39
C TYR A 93 -9.72 16.45 -10.36
N SER A 94 -10.75 16.56 -9.53
CA SER A 94 -11.83 15.56 -9.50
C SER A 94 -12.59 15.52 -10.83
N THR A 95 -12.87 16.68 -11.42
CA THR A 95 -13.52 16.76 -12.74
C THR A 95 -12.67 16.10 -13.83
N LEU A 96 -11.35 16.27 -13.81
CA LEU A 96 -10.47 15.55 -14.72
C LEU A 96 -10.57 14.04 -14.52
N ARG A 97 -10.45 13.56 -13.27
CA ARG A 97 -10.54 12.13 -12.95
C ARG A 97 -11.88 11.54 -13.41
N ASP A 98 -12.98 12.19 -13.07
CA ASP A 98 -14.33 11.73 -13.42
C ASP A 98 -14.54 11.73 -14.93
N CYS A 99 -13.99 12.71 -15.67
CA CYS A 99 -14.02 12.73 -17.13
C CYS A 99 -13.25 11.55 -17.73
N LEU A 100 -12.06 11.24 -17.21
CA LEU A 100 -11.24 10.11 -17.66
C LEU A 100 -11.92 8.75 -17.37
N GLU A 101 -12.52 8.61 -16.18
CA GLU A 101 -13.26 7.42 -15.77
C GLU A 101 -14.50 7.22 -16.66
N HIS A 102 -15.34 8.25 -16.82
CA HIS A 102 -16.51 8.17 -17.68
C HIS A 102 -16.18 7.90 -19.14
N SER A 103 -15.11 8.52 -19.66
CA SER A 103 -14.64 8.26 -21.03
C SER A 103 -14.12 6.83 -21.19
N ALA A 104 -13.53 6.24 -20.15
CA ALA A 104 -13.14 4.83 -20.21
C ALA A 104 -14.38 3.93 -20.26
N GLU A 105 -15.38 4.21 -19.42
CA GLU A 105 -16.65 3.47 -19.41
C GLU A 105 -17.40 3.54 -20.74
N GLU A 106 -17.50 4.72 -21.37
CA GLU A 106 -18.20 4.90 -22.67
C GLU A 106 -17.56 4.08 -23.80
N PHE A 107 -16.27 3.77 -23.68
CA PHE A 107 -15.50 3.04 -24.68
C PHE A 107 -15.24 1.57 -24.27
N ASP A 108 -15.92 1.08 -23.23
CA ASP A 108 -15.75 -0.27 -22.67
C ASP A 108 -14.30 -0.58 -22.23
N LEU A 109 -13.57 0.44 -21.77
CA LEU A 109 -12.20 0.35 -21.26
C LEU A 109 -12.20 0.35 -19.72
N GLY A 110 -11.23 -0.35 -19.14
CA GLY A 110 -11.00 -0.29 -17.69
C GLY A 110 -10.43 1.06 -17.25
N PHE A 111 -10.75 1.46 -16.01
CA PHE A 111 -10.10 2.56 -15.31
C PHE A 111 -9.41 2.04 -14.03
N PRO A 112 -8.14 2.40 -13.77
CA PRO A 112 -7.26 3.19 -14.63
C PRO A 112 -6.77 2.41 -15.86
N ASN A 113 -6.34 3.14 -16.89
CA ASN A 113 -5.67 2.60 -18.09
C ASN A 113 -4.42 3.45 -18.45
N PRO A 114 -3.54 2.98 -19.35
CA PRO A 114 -2.25 3.64 -19.61
C PRO A 114 -2.36 5.09 -20.11
N LEU A 115 -3.44 5.44 -20.83
CA LEU A 115 -3.63 6.81 -21.30
C LEU A 115 -4.07 7.72 -20.14
N ALA A 116 -5.04 7.28 -19.34
CA ALA A 116 -5.47 8.00 -18.14
C ALA A 116 -4.31 8.19 -17.15
N GLU A 117 -3.51 7.15 -16.93
CA GLU A 117 -2.32 7.21 -16.07
C GLU A 117 -1.31 8.26 -16.57
N ARG A 118 -1.04 8.31 -17.88
CA ARG A 118 -0.16 9.33 -18.47
C ARG A 118 -0.67 10.75 -18.21
N ILE A 119 -1.97 10.99 -18.41
CA ILE A 119 -2.58 12.31 -18.16
C ILE A 119 -2.46 12.70 -16.68
N ILE A 120 -2.70 11.77 -15.76
CA ILE A 120 -2.53 12.03 -14.32
C ILE A 120 -1.06 12.35 -14.02
N PHE A 121 -0.10 11.60 -14.54
CA PHE A 121 1.32 11.91 -14.36
C PHE A 121 1.72 13.28 -14.93
N GLU A 122 1.27 13.62 -16.14
CA GLU A 122 1.51 14.94 -16.73
C GLU A 122 0.90 16.06 -15.86
N THR A 123 -0.28 15.82 -15.30
CA THR A 123 -0.91 16.74 -14.34
C THR A 123 0.00 17.05 -13.17
N HIS A 124 0.54 16.01 -12.54
CA HIS A 124 1.45 16.15 -11.40
C HIS A 124 2.76 16.85 -11.79
N GLN A 125 3.33 16.54 -12.95
CA GLN A 125 4.60 17.13 -13.40
C GLN A 125 4.46 18.61 -13.76
N ILE A 126 3.34 19.01 -14.36
CA ILE A 126 3.15 20.40 -14.81
C ILE A 126 2.70 21.29 -13.64
N HIS A 127 1.70 20.87 -12.89
CA HIS A 127 1.03 21.74 -11.93
C HIS A 127 1.57 21.55 -10.49
N PHE A 128 2.08 20.36 -10.15
CA PHE A 128 2.39 20.01 -8.75
C PHE A 128 3.87 19.70 -8.48
N ALA A 129 4.76 19.83 -9.47
CA ALA A 129 6.18 19.48 -9.31
C ALA A 129 6.91 20.28 -8.22
N ASN A 130 6.47 21.51 -7.95
CA ASN A 130 7.05 22.39 -6.94
C ASN A 130 6.25 22.45 -5.64
N CYS A 131 5.21 21.63 -5.50
CA CYS A 131 4.43 21.58 -4.28
C CYS A 131 5.15 20.75 -3.22
N SER A 132 5.33 21.32 -2.03
CA SER A 132 5.86 20.59 -0.89
C SER A 132 4.72 19.79 -0.26
N LEU A 133 4.96 18.49 -0.02
CA LEU A 133 4.02 17.67 0.72
C LEU A 133 4.11 18.10 2.19
N VAL A 134 3.09 18.80 2.69
CA VAL A 134 2.96 18.99 4.14
C VAL A 134 2.74 17.59 4.71
N GLN A 135 3.68 17.15 5.56
CA GLN A 135 3.68 15.82 6.15
C GLN A 135 2.31 15.56 6.80
N PRO A 136 1.66 14.42 6.51
CA PRO A 136 0.37 14.11 7.11
C PRO A 136 0.50 14.18 8.64
N THR A 137 -0.29 15.06 9.24
CA THR A 137 -0.45 15.20 10.69
C THR A 137 -1.01 13.92 11.33
N PHE A 138 -1.48 12.97 10.51
CA PHE A 138 -1.76 11.58 10.85
C PHE A 138 -0.50 10.72 10.82
N SER A 139 0.53 11.15 11.53
CA SER A 139 1.66 10.26 11.86
C SER A 139 1.44 9.74 13.28
N ASP A 140 1.67 8.45 13.49
CA ASP A 140 1.66 7.89 14.84
C ASP A 140 2.71 8.63 15.70
N PRO A 141 2.41 8.90 16.99
CA PRO A 141 3.40 9.48 17.89
C PRO A 141 4.60 8.52 18.02
N PRO A 142 5.80 9.03 18.35
CA PRO A 142 6.97 8.20 18.63
C PRO A 142 6.65 7.05 19.60
N GLU A 143 7.22 5.87 19.37
CA GLU A 143 6.88 4.63 20.10
C GLU A 143 7.00 4.79 21.62
N ASP A 144 8.01 5.53 22.07
CA ASP A 144 8.26 5.87 23.47
C ASP A 144 7.17 6.77 24.08
N VAL A 145 6.66 7.74 23.32
CA VAL A 145 5.56 8.61 23.75
C VAL A 145 4.25 7.81 23.79
N LEU A 146 4.00 7.00 22.77
CA LEU A 146 2.83 6.11 22.71
C LEU A 146 2.81 5.16 23.90
N LEU A 147 3.95 4.52 24.20
CA LEU A 147 4.09 3.62 25.33
C LEU A 147 3.86 4.35 26.66
N ALA A 148 4.41 5.55 26.84
CA ALA A 148 4.18 6.35 28.03
C ALA A 148 2.69 6.68 28.22
N MET A 149 1.98 7.04 27.15
CA MET A 149 0.52 7.29 27.19
C MET A 149 -0.31 6.06 27.54
N ILE A 150 0.18 4.85 27.21
CA ILE A 150 -0.47 3.58 27.58
C ILE A 150 -0.16 3.21 29.03
N ILE A 151 1.09 3.31 29.47
CA ILE A 151 1.51 2.91 30.82
C ILE A 151 0.92 3.87 31.88
N ALA A 152 0.85 5.17 31.59
CA ALA A 152 0.35 6.18 32.53
C ALA A 152 -1.04 5.84 33.11
N PRO A 153 -2.11 5.59 32.34
CA PRO A 153 -3.41 5.21 32.89
C PRO A 153 -3.39 3.85 33.59
N ILE A 154 -2.60 2.89 33.10
CA ILE A 154 -2.47 1.55 33.72
C ILE A 154 -1.89 1.65 35.13
N CYS A 155 -0.94 2.56 35.38
CA CYS A 155 -0.35 2.77 36.69
C CYS A 155 -1.18 3.70 37.59
N LEU A 156 -1.77 4.75 37.00
CA LEU A 156 -2.48 5.79 37.74
C LEU A 156 -3.82 5.29 38.30
N ILE A 157 -4.59 4.52 37.52
CA ILE A 157 -5.90 3.99 37.94
C ILE A 157 -5.80 3.14 39.23
N PRO A 158 -4.99 2.06 39.31
CA PRO A 158 -4.88 1.27 40.53
C PRO A 158 -4.31 2.06 41.70
N PHE A 159 -3.41 3.02 41.46
CA PHE A 159 -2.90 3.93 42.50
C PHE A 159 -4.01 4.80 43.10
N LEU A 160 -4.87 5.39 42.27
CA LEU A 160 -6.01 6.14 42.78
C LEU A 160 -7.02 5.25 43.53
N ILE A 161 -7.28 4.04 43.02
CA ILE A 161 -8.19 3.08 43.69
C ILE A 161 -7.68 2.73 45.08
N THR A 162 -6.38 2.41 45.23
CA THR A 162 -5.82 2.07 46.54
C THR A 162 -5.85 3.25 47.50
N LEU A 163 -5.57 4.47 47.01
CA LEU A 163 -5.69 5.69 47.82
C LEU A 163 -7.12 5.92 48.32
N VAL A 164 -8.13 5.75 47.45
CA VAL A 164 -9.54 5.92 47.83
C VAL A 164 -9.96 4.88 48.87
N VAL A 165 -9.61 3.60 48.67
CA VAL A 165 -9.91 2.52 49.61
C VAL A 165 -9.23 2.74 50.95
N TRP A 166 -7.98 3.22 50.94
CA TRP A 166 -7.27 3.52 52.17
C TRP A 166 -7.96 4.67 52.94
N ARG A 167 -8.29 5.77 52.25
CA ARG A 167 -8.98 6.91 52.87
C ARG A 167 -10.39 6.57 53.36
N SER A 168 -11.13 5.72 52.65
CA SER A 168 -12.46 5.29 53.10
C SER A 168 -12.37 4.46 54.39
N LYS A 169 -11.38 3.56 54.48
CA LYS A 169 -11.17 2.76 55.69
C LYS A 169 -10.75 3.60 56.90
N ASP A 170 -9.89 4.60 56.70
CA ASP A 170 -9.47 5.50 57.80
C ASP A 170 -10.62 6.38 58.30
N SER A 171 -11.58 6.69 57.41
CA SER A 171 -12.78 7.46 57.75
C SER A 171 -13.80 6.61 58.53
N GLU A 172 -13.95 5.33 58.20
CA GLU A 172 -14.79 4.38 58.97
C GLU A 172 -14.21 4.06 60.35
N ALA A 173 -12.88 4.07 60.50
CA ALA A 173 -12.22 3.84 61.80
C ALA A 173 -12.27 5.06 62.75
N GLN A 174 -12.68 6.25 62.26
CA GLN A 174 -12.81 7.48 63.03
C GLN A 174 -14.27 7.87 63.35
N ALA A 175 -15.24 7.12 62.85
CA ALA A 175 -16.67 7.24 63.18
C ALA A 175 -17.07 6.27 64.30
#